data_AF-A0A7W8VES6-F1
#
_entry.id   AF-A0A7W8VES6-F1
#
_cell.length_a   1.000
_cell.length_b   1.000
_cell.length_c   1.000
_cell.angle_alpha   90.00
_cell.angle_beta   90.00
_cell.angle_gamma   90.00
#
_symmetry.space_group_name_H-M   'P 1'
#
loop_
_entity.id
_entity.type
_entity.pdbx_description
1 polymer ?
#
loop_
_entity_poly.entity_id
_entity_poly.type
_entity_poly.pdbx_seq_one_letter_code
_entity_poly.pdbx_strand_id
1 'polypeptide(L)'
;MKERFTPVTDRLGRLRGTVAVIMAVLVLAQALVPFAAHAHAAAAALPLLLWGAVGWALQVPQQQRLLGIAGERRGGVAVALNNSALYLGSAAGAALGGAALSAGVPAGTLPWAASGIAAAGLVLHLVTARPRAQARAGVREDGAREDAAQTC
;
A
#
# COMPACT_ATOMS: atom_id res chain seq x y z
N MET A 1 -11.91 32.55 -3.78
CA MET A 1 -11.58 31.12 -3.98
C MET A 1 -10.38 30.78 -3.09
N LYS A 2 -10.61 30.27 -1.87
CA LYS A 2 -9.54 29.98 -0.89
C LYS A 2 -8.87 28.66 -1.29
N GLU A 3 -7.72 28.76 -1.96
CA GLU A 3 -6.76 27.66 -2.11
C GLU A 3 -6.37 27.16 -0.70
N ARG A 4 -7.01 26.07 -0.24
CA ARG A 4 -6.64 25.40 1.02
C ARG A 4 -5.26 24.79 0.83
N PHE A 5 -4.25 25.52 1.29
CA PHE A 5 -2.89 25.02 1.44
C PHE A 5 -2.86 23.99 2.58
N THR A 6 -3.39 22.78 2.33
CA THR A 6 -3.12 21.65 3.24
C THR A 6 -1.62 21.40 3.18
N PRO A 7 -0.90 21.45 4.32
CA PRO A 7 0.52 21.14 4.36
C PRO A 7 0.77 19.80 3.65
N VAL A 8 1.80 19.73 2.81
CA VAL A 8 2.18 18.49 2.07
C VAL A 8 2.25 17.29 3.02
N THR A 9 2.67 17.52 4.28
CA THR A 9 2.70 16.55 5.36
C THR A 9 1.33 15.97 5.76
N ASP A 10 0.27 16.78 5.77
CA ASP A 10 -1.10 16.32 6.10
C ASP A 10 -1.69 15.47 4.97
N ARG A 11 -1.46 15.85 3.72
CA ARG A 11 -1.82 15.04 2.55
C ARG A 11 -1.07 13.71 2.52
N LEU A 12 0.21 13.71 2.93
CA LEU A 12 1.06 12.51 2.96
C LEU A 12 0.65 11.54 4.07
N GLY A 13 0.28 12.04 5.25
CA GLY A 13 -0.26 11.22 6.34
C GLY A 13 -1.58 10.54 5.95
N ARG A 14 -2.49 11.29 5.32
CA ARG A 14 -3.78 10.77 4.81
C ARG A 14 -3.58 9.65 3.80
N LEU A 15 -2.68 9.87 2.84
CA LEU A 15 -2.40 8.89 1.78
C LEU A 15 -1.77 7.59 2.32
N ARG A 16 -0.91 7.68 3.35
CA ARG A 16 -0.37 6.48 4.03
C ARG A 16 -1.47 5.66 4.70
N GLY A 17 -2.40 6.34 5.38
CA GLY A 17 -3.58 5.73 5.97
C GLY A 17 -4.47 5.07 4.92
N THR A 18 -4.73 5.76 3.80
CA THR A 18 -5.50 5.22 2.68
C THR A 18 -4.86 3.96 2.09
N VAL A 19 -3.54 3.95 1.87
CA VAL A 19 -2.82 2.75 1.39
C VAL A 19 -2.92 1.61 2.39
N ALA A 20 -2.81 1.88 3.70
CA ALA A 20 -2.94 0.85 4.73
C ALA A 20 -4.35 0.25 4.78
N VAL A 21 -5.39 1.09 4.69
CA VAL A 21 -6.79 0.63 4.62
C VAL A 21 -7.01 -0.24 3.38
N ILE A 22 -6.49 0.18 2.23
CA ILE A 22 -6.63 -0.58 0.98
C ILE A 22 -5.91 -1.93 1.07
N MET A 23 -4.69 -1.97 1.60
CA MET A 23 -3.97 -3.22 1.85
C MET A 23 -4.74 -4.13 2.81
N ALA A 24 -5.37 -3.58 3.86
CA ALA A 24 -6.21 -4.35 4.77
C ALA A 24 -7.47 -4.92 4.07
N VAL A 25 -8.12 -4.12 3.23
CA VAL A 25 -9.26 -4.58 2.42
C VAL A 25 -8.85 -5.70 1.46
N LEU A 26 -7.67 -5.62 0.84
CA LEU A 26 -7.14 -6.68 -0.02
C LEU A 26 -6.89 -7.98 0.75
N VAL A 27 -6.29 -7.89 1.93
CA VAL A 27 -6.07 -9.04 2.84
C VAL A 27 -7.40 -9.71 3.18
N LEU A 28 -8.39 -8.90 3.59
CA LEU A 28 -9.71 -9.38 3.95
C LEU A 28 -10.43 -10.00 2.75
N ALA A 29 -10.43 -9.32 1.60
CA ALA A 29 -11.06 -9.81 0.38
C ALA A 29 -10.55 -11.20 0.01
N GLN A 30 -9.23 -11.43 0.06
CA GLN A 30 -8.64 -12.74 -0.25
C GLN A 30 -8.92 -13.79 0.83
N ALA A 31 -8.89 -13.41 2.12
CA ALA A 31 -9.26 -14.31 3.21
C ALA A 31 -10.73 -14.73 3.16
N LEU A 32 -11.61 -13.89 2.60
CA LEU A 32 -13.04 -14.14 2.44
C LEU A 32 -13.38 -15.07 1.26
N VAL A 33 -12.50 -15.19 0.25
CA VAL A 33 -12.76 -16.02 -0.94
C VAL A 33 -13.08 -17.48 -0.59
N PRO A 34 -12.31 -18.20 0.26
CA PRO A 34 -12.60 -19.59 0.59
C PRO A 34 -13.95 -19.77 1.30
N PHE A 35 -14.31 -18.85 2.21
CA PHE A 35 -15.60 -18.90 2.92
C PHE A 35 -16.78 -18.65 1.97
N ALA A 36 -16.64 -17.64 1.10
CA ALA A 36 -17.67 -17.31 0.12
C ALA A 36 -17.85 -18.46 -0.89
N ALA A 37 -16.75 -19.03 -1.38
CA ALA A 37 -16.78 -20.17 -2.30
C ALA A 37 -17.39 -21.43 -1.67
N HIS A 38 -17.17 -21.66 -0.37
CA HIS A 38 -17.77 -22.78 0.36
C HIS A 38 -19.28 -22.63 0.53
N ALA A 39 -19.77 -21.40 0.72
CA ALA A 39 -21.20 -21.13 0.82
C ALA A 39 -21.89 -21.28 -0.55
N HIS A 40 -21.40 -20.58 -1.58
CA HIS A 40 -21.89 -20.69 -2.96
C HIS A 40 -20.82 -20.19 -3.93
N ALA A 41 -20.61 -20.88 -5.05
CA ALA A 41 -19.62 -20.47 -6.05
C ALA A 41 -19.83 -19.01 -6.54
N ALA A 42 -21.08 -18.57 -6.71
CA ALA A 42 -21.41 -17.20 -7.08
C ALA A 42 -21.06 -16.16 -6.00
N ALA A 43 -21.06 -16.55 -4.72
CA ALA A 43 -20.71 -15.64 -3.63
C ALA A 43 -19.23 -15.24 -3.65
N ALA A 44 -18.35 -16.06 -4.25
CA ALA A 44 -16.94 -15.72 -4.45
C ALA A 44 -16.75 -14.53 -5.42
N ALA A 45 -17.75 -14.20 -6.24
CA ALA A 45 -17.67 -13.05 -7.14
C ALA A 45 -17.50 -11.73 -6.38
N LEU A 46 -18.15 -11.57 -5.22
CA LEU A 46 -18.10 -10.33 -4.45
C LEU A 46 -16.68 -10.00 -3.94
N PRO A 47 -15.97 -10.89 -3.21
CA PRO A 47 -14.60 -10.62 -2.78
C PRO A 47 -13.63 -10.46 -3.98
N LEU A 48 -13.85 -11.16 -5.09
CA LEU A 48 -13.05 -10.99 -6.31
C LEU A 48 -13.27 -9.62 -6.98
N LEU A 49 -14.52 -9.15 -7.04
CA LEU A 49 -14.86 -7.82 -7.54
C LEU A 49 -14.26 -6.72 -6.65
N LEU A 50 -14.34 -6.89 -5.33
CA LEU A 50 -13.75 -5.95 -4.38
C LEU A 50 -12.23 -5.90 -4.54
N TRP A 51 -11.58 -7.06 -4.63
CA TRP A 51 -10.14 -7.17 -4.91
C TRP A 51 -9.76 -6.45 -6.21
N GLY A 52 -10.50 -6.69 -7.30
CA GLY A 52 -10.26 -6.04 -8.58
C GLY A 52 -10.44 -4.52 -8.49
N ALA A 53 -11.61 -4.06 -8.04
CA ALA A 53 -11.92 -2.63 -7.95
C ALA A 53 -10.89 -1.86 -7.12
N VAL A 54 -10.54 -2.39 -5.94
CA VAL A 54 -9.59 -1.77 -5.02
C VAL A 54 -8.16 -1.80 -5.58
N GLY A 55 -7.73 -2.93 -6.16
CA GLY A 55 -6.40 -3.08 -6.75
C GLY A 55 -6.15 -2.06 -7.87
N TRP A 56 -7.10 -1.91 -8.78
CA TRP A 56 -6.97 -0.97 -9.91
C TRP A 56 -7.14 0.49 -9.51
N ALA A 57 -8.04 0.80 -8.56
CA ALA A 57 -8.25 2.17 -8.10
C ALA A 57 -7.00 2.76 -7.41
N LEU A 58 -6.20 1.91 -6.75
CA LEU A 58 -5.01 2.34 -6.01
C LEU A 58 -3.83 2.73 -6.93
N GLN A 59 -3.80 2.24 -8.17
CA GLN A 59 -2.68 2.44 -9.09
C GLN A 59 -2.42 3.92 -9.37
N VAL A 60 -3.48 4.70 -9.61
CA VAL A 60 -3.38 6.12 -9.99
C VAL A 60 -2.83 6.97 -8.83
N PRO A 61 -3.38 6.91 -7.60
CA PRO A 61 -2.80 7.60 -6.45
C PRO A 61 -1.34 7.22 -6.15
N GLN A 62 -0.98 5.94 -6.34
CA GLN A 62 0.39 5.48 -6.12
C GLN A 62 1.37 6.10 -7.12
N GLN A 63 1.02 6.11 -8.40
CA GLN A 63 1.87 6.71 -9.44
C GLN A 63 2.06 8.22 -9.20
N GLN A 64 0.98 8.94 -8.90
CA GLN A 64 1.04 10.37 -8.57
C GLN A 64 1.93 10.64 -7.35
N ARG A 65 1.90 9.75 -6.35
CA ARG A 65 2.76 9.84 -5.17
C ARG A 65 4.23 9.61 -5.51
N LEU A 66 4.54 8.59 -6.31
CA LEU A 66 5.90 8.29 -6.77
C LEU A 66 6.51 9.48 -7.52
N LEU A 67 5.72 10.08 -8.43
CA LEU A 67 6.12 11.29 -9.15
C LEU A 67 6.37 12.46 -8.18
N GLY A 68 5.47 12.68 -7.23
CA GLY A 68 5.61 13.75 -6.23
C GLY A 68 6.80 13.60 -5.29
N ILE A 69 7.25 12.36 -5.00
CA ILE A 69 8.41 12.09 -4.13
C ILE A 69 9.72 12.12 -4.91
N ALA A 70 9.74 11.56 -6.13
CA ALA A 70 10.95 11.48 -6.95
C ALA A 70 11.30 12.80 -7.66
N GLY A 71 10.32 13.70 -7.83
CA GLY A 71 10.47 14.94 -8.57
C GLY A 71 10.57 14.73 -10.08
N GLU A 72 10.50 15.82 -10.85
CA GLU A 72 10.40 15.78 -12.32
C GLU A 72 11.52 15.00 -13.01
N ARG A 73 12.75 15.08 -12.49
CA ARG A 73 13.92 14.41 -13.10
C ARG A 73 13.98 12.90 -12.90
N ARG A 74 13.37 12.36 -11.82
CA ARG A 74 13.45 10.92 -11.47
C ARG A 74 12.09 10.24 -11.45
N GLY A 75 11.00 10.99 -11.64
CA GLY A 75 9.63 10.48 -11.63
C GLY A 75 9.39 9.35 -12.63
N GLY A 76 9.83 9.51 -13.88
CA GLY A 76 9.68 8.47 -14.90
C GLY A 76 10.37 7.16 -14.52
N VAL A 77 11.61 7.23 -14.01
CA VAL A 77 12.37 6.06 -13.53
C VAL A 77 11.67 5.40 -12.34
N ALA A 78 11.15 6.21 -11.40
CA ALA A 78 10.44 5.70 -10.23
C ALA A 78 9.14 4.96 -10.62
N VAL A 79 8.37 5.50 -11.57
CA VAL A 79 7.17 4.84 -12.09
C VAL A 79 7.51 3.56 -12.86
N ALA A 80 8.58 3.59 -13.67
CA ALA A 80 9.05 2.40 -14.38
C ALA A 80 9.43 1.28 -13.40
N LEU A 81 10.23 1.58 -12.37
CA LEU A 81 10.61 0.62 -11.33
C LEU A 81 9.39 0.05 -10.59
N ASN A 82 8.39 0.88 -10.29
CA ASN A 82 7.14 0.42 -9.67
C ASN A 82 6.41 -0.59 -10.56
N ASN A 83 6.28 -0.30 -11.86
CA ASN A 83 5.64 -1.22 -12.80
C ASN A 83 6.46 -2.51 -12.98
N SER A 84 7.79 -2.43 -13.05
CA SER A 84 8.66 -3.61 -13.09
C SER A 84 8.48 -4.50 -11.85
N ALA A 85 8.42 -3.92 -10.66
CA ALA A 85 8.18 -4.65 -9.42
C ALA A 85 6.79 -5.34 -9.42
N LEU A 86 5.76 -4.65 -9.92
CA LEU A 86 4.42 -5.20 -10.06
C LEU A 86 4.37 -6.39 -11.03
N TYR A 87 4.99 -6.26 -12.20
CA TYR A 87 5.03 -7.35 -13.18
C TYR A 87 5.87 -8.52 -12.71
N LEU A 88 7.03 -8.26 -12.08
CA LEU A 88 7.86 -9.31 -11.49
C LEU A 88 7.10 -10.07 -10.40
N GLY A 89 6.41 -9.36 -9.51
CA GLY A 89 5.56 -9.96 -8.48
C GLY A 89 4.42 -10.79 -9.07
N SER A 90 3.79 -10.29 -10.13
CA SER A 90 2.70 -11.00 -10.81
C SER A 90 3.18 -12.27 -11.50
N ALA A 91 4.33 -12.20 -12.20
CA ALA A 91 4.95 -13.35 -12.84
C ALA A 91 5.40 -14.40 -11.81
N ALA A 92 6.07 -13.97 -10.73
CA ALA A 92 6.48 -14.85 -9.65
C ALA A 92 5.28 -15.51 -8.96
N GLY A 93 4.23 -14.73 -8.66
CA GLY A 93 3.00 -15.24 -8.05
C GLY A 93 2.27 -16.25 -8.94
N ALA A 94 2.16 -15.96 -10.24
CA ALA A 94 1.55 -16.88 -11.20
C ALA A 94 2.38 -18.17 -11.36
N ALA A 95 3.71 -18.07 -11.42
CA ALA A 95 4.59 -19.23 -11.50
C ALA A 95 4.50 -20.11 -10.25
N LEU A 96 4.55 -19.52 -9.05
CA LEU A 96 4.43 -20.24 -7.78
C LEU A 96 3.03 -20.85 -7.61
N GLY A 97 1.97 -20.11 -7.94
CA GLY A 97 0.60 -20.59 -7.89
C GLY A 97 0.35 -21.74 -8.87
N GLY A 98 0.85 -21.62 -10.11
CA GLY A 98 0.78 -22.68 -11.12
C GLY A 98 1.54 -23.93 -10.68
N ALA A 99 2.77 -23.77 -10.19
CA ALA A 99 3.57 -24.89 -9.69
C ALA A 99 2.89 -25.60 -8.50
N ALA A 100 2.29 -24.84 -7.58
CA ALA A 100 1.54 -25.41 -6.46
C ALA A 100 0.34 -26.25 -6.94
N LEU A 101 -0.45 -25.73 -7.89
CA LEU A 101 -1.57 -26.47 -8.48
C LEU A 101 -1.09 -27.73 -9.21
N SER A 102 0.01 -27.64 -9.97
CA SER A 102 0.62 -28.81 -10.64
C SER A 102 1.14 -29.86 -9.66
N ALA A 103 1.55 -29.47 -8.46
CA ALA A 103 1.95 -30.37 -7.39
C ALA A 103 0.77 -30.98 -6.60
N GLY A 104 -0.48 -30.67 -6.98
CA GLY A 104 -1.68 -31.20 -6.33
C GLY A 104 -2.14 -30.38 -5.12
N VAL A 105 -1.60 -29.19 -4.90
CA VAL A 105 -2.09 -28.30 -3.83
C VAL A 105 -3.54 -27.90 -4.13
N PRO A 106 -4.48 -28.04 -3.17
CA PRO A 106 -5.87 -27.69 -3.41
C PRO A 106 -6.04 -26.20 -3.74
N ALA A 107 -6.80 -25.88 -4.79
CA ALA A 107 -7.02 -24.49 -5.22
C ALA A 107 -7.58 -23.58 -4.10
N GLY A 108 -8.32 -24.15 -3.14
CA GLY A 108 -8.85 -23.44 -1.98
C GLY A 108 -7.78 -22.91 -1.00
N THR A 109 -6.53 -23.38 -1.07
CA THR A 109 -5.44 -22.88 -0.20
C THR A 109 -4.72 -21.66 -0.79
N LEU A 110 -4.81 -21.43 -2.10
CA LEU A 110 -4.16 -20.31 -2.77
C LEU A 110 -4.61 -18.94 -2.24
N PRO A 111 -5.92 -18.69 -1.99
CA PRO A 111 -6.37 -17.43 -1.39
C PRO A 111 -5.78 -17.18 0.00
N TRP A 112 -5.56 -18.24 0.80
CA TRP A 112 -4.91 -18.12 2.10
C TRP A 112 -3.44 -17.73 1.97
N ALA A 113 -2.70 -18.37 1.07
CA ALA A 113 -1.31 -18.02 0.80
C ALA A 113 -1.18 -16.57 0.30
N ALA A 114 -2.05 -16.16 -0.64
CA ALA A 114 -2.09 -14.81 -1.16
C ALA A 114 -2.42 -13.77 -0.06
N SER A 115 -3.40 -14.08 0.79
CA SER A 115 -3.76 -13.24 1.95
C SER A 115 -2.57 -13.10 2.92
N GLY A 116 -1.83 -14.17 3.18
CA GLY A 116 -0.61 -14.15 4.00
C GLY A 116 0.48 -13.24 3.43
N ILE A 117 0.72 -13.30 2.11
CA ILE A 117 1.68 -12.42 1.42
C ILE A 117 1.21 -10.95 1.50
N ALA A 118 -0.07 -10.69 1.25
CA ALA A 118 -0.64 -9.36 1.35
C ALA A 118 -0.56 -8.80 2.79
N ALA A 119 -0.77 -9.65 3.80
CA ALA A 119 -0.64 -9.29 5.21
C ALA A 119 0.81 -8.95 5.58
N ALA A 120 1.78 -9.72 5.08
CA ALA A 120 3.20 -9.39 5.24
C ALA A 120 3.54 -8.04 4.60
N GLY A 121 2.99 -7.75 3.41
CA GLY A 121 3.12 -6.44 2.75
C GLY A 121 2.50 -5.31 3.56
N LEU A 122 1.32 -5.53 4.18
CA LEU A 122 0.68 -4.56 5.07
C LEU A 122 1.55 -4.30 6.30
N VAL A 123 2.07 -5.34 6.95
CA VAL A 123 2.97 -5.20 8.11
C VAL A 123 4.22 -4.42 7.72
N LEU A 124 4.86 -4.77 6.59
CA LEU A 124 6.02 -4.05 6.09
C LEU A 124 5.70 -2.58 5.81
N HIS A 125 4.56 -2.28 5.19
CA HIS A 125 4.08 -0.91 4.99
C HIS A 125 3.89 -0.20 6.33
N LEU A 126 3.24 -0.81 7.32
CA LEU A 126 3.04 -0.16 8.63
C LEU A 126 4.36 0.11 9.37
N VAL A 127 5.35 -0.79 9.26
CA VAL A 127 6.67 -0.64 9.89
C VAL A 127 7.48 0.46 9.20
N THR A 128 7.49 0.49 7.86
CA THR A 128 8.26 1.46 7.06
C THR A 128 7.55 2.80 6.91
N ALA A 129 6.22 2.82 7.01
CA ALA A 129 5.38 4.00 6.92
C ALA A 129 5.20 4.73 8.25
N ARG A 130 6.07 4.50 9.26
CA ARG A 130 6.03 5.27 10.50
C ARG A 130 6.24 6.78 10.21
N PRO A 131 5.42 7.67 10.78
CA PRO A 131 5.66 9.11 10.72
C PRO A 131 7.02 9.39 11.35
N ARG A 132 7.89 10.12 10.64
CA ARG A 132 9.02 10.83 11.23
C ARG A 132 8.46 11.95 12.12
N ALA A 133 7.79 11.58 13.22
CA ALA A 133 7.20 12.50 14.17
C ALA A 133 8.27 13.31 14.94
N GLN A 134 9.55 12.94 14.82
CA GLN A 134 10.64 13.48 15.65
C GLN A 134 11.50 14.55 14.95
N ALA A 135 11.51 14.64 13.61
CA ALA A 135 12.38 15.61 12.92
C ALA A 135 11.91 17.08 13.03
N ARG A 136 10.62 17.32 13.35
CA ARG A 136 10.08 18.67 13.60
C ARG A 136 9.93 19.03 15.08
N ALA A 137 10.07 18.06 15.99
CA ALA A 137 10.29 18.36 17.40
C ALA A 137 11.66 19.05 17.55
N GLY A 138 12.70 18.53 16.87
CA GLY A 138 14.04 19.13 16.86
C GLY A 138 14.11 20.57 16.31
N VAL A 139 13.35 20.91 15.26
CA VAL A 139 13.34 22.29 14.71
C VAL A 139 12.54 23.28 15.58
N ARG A 140 11.52 22.80 16.31
CA ARG A 140 10.74 23.64 17.24
C ARG A 140 11.46 23.83 18.58
N GLU A 141 12.24 22.85 19.03
CA GLU A 141 13.13 22.99 20.18
C GLU A 141 14.37 23.83 19.87
N ASP A 142 14.95 23.74 18.66
CA ASP A 142 16.04 24.63 18.22
C ASP A 142 15.58 26.08 18.11
N GLY A 143 14.43 26.34 17.48
CA GLY A 143 13.88 27.69 17.41
C GLY A 143 13.52 28.28 18.79
N ALA A 144 13.04 27.44 19.72
CA ALA A 144 12.77 27.87 21.10
C ALA A 144 14.05 28.11 21.92
N ARG A 145 15.17 27.43 21.60
CA ARG A 145 16.49 27.66 22.20
C ARG A 145 17.19 28.91 21.66
N GLU A 146 17.05 29.20 20.36
CA GLU A 146 17.55 30.44 19.75
C GLU A 146 16.83 31.68 20.32
N ASP A 147 15.50 31.61 20.48
CA ASP A 147 14.70 32.72 21.05
C ASP A 147 15.06 33.00 22.52
N ALA A 148 15.30 31.93 23.31
CA ALA A 148 15.72 32.03 24.71
C ALA A 148 17.17 32.55 24.89
N ALA A 149 18.06 32.31 23.91
CA ALA A 149 19.42 32.84 23.91
C ALA A 149 19.48 34.34 23.52
N GLN A 150 18.44 34.87 22.87
CA GLN A 150 18.38 36.25 22.40
C GLN A 150 17.70 37.21 23.39
N THR A 151 17.07 36.68 24.45
CA THR A 151 16.39 37.47 25.51
C THR A 151 17.20 37.65 26.80
N CYS A 152 18.45 37.18 26.86
CA CYS A 152 19.36 37.27 28.02
C CYS A 152 20.56 38.17 27.70
#